data_AF-A0A6G0T3L4-F1
#
_entry.id   AF-A0A6G0T3L4-F1
#
_cell.length_a   1.000
_cell.length_b   1.000
_cell.length_c   1.000
_cell.angle_alpha   90.00
_cell.angle_beta   90.00
_cell.angle_gamma   90.00
#
_symmetry.space_group_name_H-M   'P 1'
#
loop_
_entity.id
_entity.type
_entity.pdbx_description
1 polymer ?
#
loop_
_entity_poly.entity_id
_entity_poly.type
_entity_poly.pdbx_seq_one_letter_code
_entity_poly.pdbx_strand_id
1 'polypeptide(L)'
;MSYSSALNTVLLTYDIVINTLEKIKIIENSDFKARSKVTGLMDFFLSERFVLTAICYKKLFNILDSVTKNFQSQDMDLLGAVNSLRAVSSSFKILRSDDAFNNLYNETITYMNKSEFTFTPLPMQRSRKKKLLSGETTEDHTFIDPKLQFKIKTYLITIDSAIYCIEDRFHSKSQELLKNISLFSVSVLKKTKSDPNTLPDDAFNTFCDLYNKFINHKDLKKEYIQFSKLFSHFETAMIGSQYIHPSSGANDDEENSSNFVNSDDHEVIK
;
A
#
# COMPACT_ATOMS: atom_id res chain seq x y z
N MET A 1 2.98 -0.40 -10.66
CA MET A 1 3.69 0.82 -10.19
C MET A 1 3.26 1.12 -8.77
N SER A 2 4.20 1.34 -7.85
CA SER A 2 3.86 1.68 -6.46
C SER A 2 3.49 3.15 -6.34
N TYR A 3 2.43 3.47 -5.59
CA TYR A 3 2.01 4.85 -5.27
C TYR A 3 3.13 5.67 -4.63
N SER A 4 4.02 5.02 -3.87
CA SER A 4 5.23 5.67 -3.32
C SER A 4 6.14 6.20 -4.43
N SER A 5 6.38 5.38 -5.47
CA SER A 5 7.22 5.78 -6.60
C SER A 5 6.62 6.97 -7.35
N ALA A 6 5.30 6.95 -7.59
CA ALA A 6 4.62 8.02 -8.31
C ALA A 6 4.71 9.35 -7.54
N LEU A 7 4.44 9.35 -6.23
CA LEU A 7 4.53 10.55 -5.41
C LEU A 7 5.97 11.07 -5.29
N ASN A 8 6.96 10.18 -5.21
CA ASN A 8 8.37 10.58 -5.23
C ASN A 8 8.74 11.25 -6.55
N THR A 9 8.29 10.72 -7.69
CA THR A 9 8.50 11.37 -8.99
C THR A 9 7.90 12.76 -9.01
N VAL A 10 6.66 12.94 -8.52
CA VAL A 10 6.02 14.26 -8.46
C VAL A 10 6.83 15.24 -7.60
N LEU A 11 7.34 14.80 -6.44
CA LEU A 11 8.17 15.63 -5.57
C LEU A 11 9.55 15.96 -6.16
N LEU A 12 10.09 15.10 -7.04
CA LEU A 12 11.34 15.35 -7.75
C LEU A 12 11.16 16.31 -8.93
N THR A 13 10.04 16.19 -9.64
CA THR A 13 9.70 17.07 -10.78
C THR A 13 8.97 18.34 -10.35
N TYR A 14 8.87 18.59 -9.04
CA TYR A 14 8.03 19.63 -8.46
C TYR A 14 8.36 21.03 -9.01
N ASP A 15 9.64 21.39 -9.02
CA ASP A 15 10.09 22.69 -9.53
C ASP A 15 9.86 22.83 -11.04
N ILE A 16 10.01 21.74 -11.79
CA ILE A 16 9.72 21.71 -13.24
C ILE A 16 8.23 21.97 -13.47
N VAL A 17 7.35 21.35 -12.69
CA VAL A 17 5.90 21.56 -12.78
C VAL A 17 5.55 23.02 -12.53
N ILE A 18 6.09 23.63 -11.49
CA ILE A 18 5.89 25.06 -11.20
C ILE A 18 6.39 25.92 -12.37
N ASN A 19 7.63 25.70 -12.84
CA ASN A 19 8.18 26.45 -13.97
C ASN A 19 7.33 26.33 -15.24
N THR A 20 6.74 25.15 -15.50
CA THR A 20 5.84 24.97 -16.64
C THR A 20 4.53 25.73 -16.49
N LEU A 21 3.95 25.76 -15.29
CA LEU A 21 2.74 26.54 -15.00
C LEU A 21 3.01 28.04 -15.14
N GLU A 22 4.19 28.51 -14.74
CA GLU A 22 4.58 29.91 -14.91
C GLU A 22 4.71 30.28 -16.38
N LYS A 23 5.34 29.41 -17.19
CA LYS A 23 5.40 29.59 -18.65
C LYS A 23 4.01 29.65 -19.28
N ILE A 24 3.09 28.75 -18.90
CA ILE A 24 1.72 28.73 -19.44
C ILE A 24 0.97 30.03 -19.11
N LYS A 25 1.20 30.61 -17.92
CA LYS A 25 0.60 31.88 -17.53
C LYS A 25 1.05 33.06 -18.42
N ILE A 26 2.29 33.03 -18.91
CA ILE A 26 2.91 34.11 -19.69
C ILE A 26 2.51 34.05 -21.18
N ILE A 27 2.07 32.90 -21.69
CA ILE A 27 1.68 32.74 -23.10
C ILE A 27 0.57 33.74 -23.47
N GLU A 28 0.87 34.65 -24.41
CA GLU A 28 0.00 35.77 -24.82
C GLU A 28 -1.36 35.32 -25.36
N ASN A 29 -1.42 34.15 -26.01
CA ASN A 29 -2.65 33.58 -26.58
C ASN A 29 -3.49 32.75 -25.59
N SER A 30 -3.18 32.81 -24.29
CA SER A 30 -3.93 32.05 -23.29
C SER A 30 -5.23 32.76 -22.87
N ASP A 31 -6.34 32.03 -22.89
CA ASP A 31 -7.63 32.49 -22.37
C ASP A 31 -7.49 33.00 -20.93
N PHE A 32 -8.19 34.09 -20.59
CA PHE A 32 -8.24 34.61 -19.23
C PHE A 32 -8.62 33.52 -18.20
N LYS A 33 -9.55 32.63 -18.58
CA LYS A 33 -9.96 31.48 -17.78
C LYS A 33 -8.83 30.48 -17.53
N ALA A 34 -8.00 30.23 -18.54
CA ALA A 34 -6.83 29.35 -18.41
C ALA A 34 -5.79 29.96 -17.46
N ARG A 35 -5.49 31.26 -17.60
CA ARG A 35 -4.57 31.99 -16.70
C ARG A 35 -5.04 31.99 -15.26
N SER A 36 -6.34 32.23 -15.02
CA SER A 36 -6.91 32.19 -13.67
C SER A 36 -6.79 30.79 -13.04
N LYS A 37 -7.07 29.72 -13.80
CA LYS A 37 -6.92 28.33 -13.31
C LYS A 37 -5.47 27.98 -13.00
N VAL A 38 -4.54 28.33 -13.89
CA VAL A 38 -3.11 28.07 -13.71
C VAL A 38 -2.57 28.80 -12.48
N THR A 39 -3.01 30.05 -12.26
CA THR A 39 -2.64 30.82 -11.07
C THR A 39 -3.16 30.14 -9.79
N GLY A 40 -4.44 29.76 -9.74
CA GLY A 40 -4.99 29.06 -8.58
C GLY A 40 -4.34 27.70 -8.31
N LEU A 41 -3.95 26.96 -9.36
CA LEU A 41 -3.22 25.71 -9.23
C LEU A 41 -1.80 25.93 -8.70
N MET A 42 -1.13 26.99 -9.16
CA MET A 42 0.18 27.39 -8.66
C MET A 42 0.12 27.73 -7.17
N ASP A 43 -0.84 28.58 -6.78
CA ASP A 43 -1.03 29.00 -5.39
C ASP A 43 -1.31 27.79 -4.48
N PHE A 44 -2.01 26.78 -5.00
CA PHE A 44 -2.24 25.53 -4.29
C PHE A 44 -0.96 24.71 -4.09
N PHE A 45 -0.13 24.54 -5.14
CA PHE A 45 1.14 23.83 -5.01
C PHE A 45 2.08 24.58 -4.05
N LEU A 46 2.22 25.89 -4.21
CA LEU A 46 3.01 26.77 -3.36
C LEU A 46 2.42 26.99 -1.95
N SER A 47 1.47 26.17 -1.51
CA SER A 47 0.98 26.19 -0.13
C SER A 47 1.77 25.25 0.76
N GLU A 48 2.21 25.73 1.92
CA GLU A 48 2.81 24.89 2.98
C GLU A 48 1.90 23.70 3.33
N ARG A 49 0.57 23.90 3.31
CA ARG A 49 -0.42 22.85 3.55
C ARG A 49 -0.29 21.69 2.56
N PHE A 50 -0.04 22.00 1.28
CA PHE A 50 0.12 20.98 0.25
C PHE A 50 1.39 20.16 0.50
N VAL A 51 2.52 20.83 0.71
CA VAL A 51 3.82 20.17 0.95
C VAL A 51 3.78 19.27 2.19
N LEU A 52 3.22 19.76 3.31
CA LEU A 52 3.03 18.97 4.53
C LEU A 52 2.19 17.71 4.27
N THR A 53 1.13 17.86 3.48
CA THR A 53 0.26 16.75 3.10
C THR A 53 1.01 15.75 2.22
N ALA A 54 1.73 16.22 1.20
CA ALA A 54 2.49 15.36 0.30
C ALA A 54 3.58 14.56 1.05
N ILE A 55 4.32 15.19 1.96
CA ILE A 55 5.33 14.50 2.78
C ILE A 55 4.68 13.51 3.75
N CYS A 56 3.51 13.84 4.31
CA CYS A 56 2.73 12.90 5.11
C CYS A 56 2.38 11.64 4.30
N TYR A 57 1.78 11.81 3.12
CA TYR A 57 1.44 10.68 2.25
C TYR A 57 2.67 9.91 1.75
N LYS A 58 3.81 10.58 1.54
CA LYS A 58 5.07 9.90 1.23
C LYS A 58 5.49 8.94 2.35
N LYS A 59 5.43 9.36 3.62
CA LYS A 59 5.73 8.47 4.76
C LYS A 59 4.73 7.31 4.83
N LEU A 60 3.44 7.59 4.64
CA LEU A 60 2.39 6.58 4.63
C LEU A 60 2.63 5.50 3.57
N PHE A 61 2.85 5.92 2.32
CA PHE A 61 3.08 5.00 1.22
C PHE A 61 4.36 4.20 1.38
N ASN A 62 5.43 4.80 1.93
CA ASN A 62 6.67 4.06 2.18
C ASN A 62 6.47 2.92 3.20
N ILE A 63 5.70 3.16 4.26
CA ILE A 63 5.37 2.12 5.24
C ILE A 63 4.53 1.02 4.58
N LEU A 64 3.51 1.40 3.81
CA LEU A 64 2.58 0.48 3.15
C LEU A 64 3.18 -0.30 1.98
N ASP A 65 4.24 0.20 1.34
CA ASP A 65 4.82 -0.38 0.13
C ASP A 65 5.30 -1.82 0.36
N SER A 66 5.92 -2.08 1.52
CA SER A 66 6.40 -3.41 1.91
C SER A 66 5.28 -4.45 1.95
N VAL A 67 4.19 -4.13 2.64
CA VAL A 67 3.02 -4.99 2.78
C VAL A 67 2.30 -5.16 1.45
N THR A 68 2.18 -4.08 0.67
CA THR A 68 1.53 -4.13 -0.65
C THR A 68 2.26 -5.08 -1.59
N LYS A 69 3.60 -5.02 -1.63
CA LYS A 69 4.42 -5.92 -2.43
C LYS A 69 4.29 -7.38 -1.97
N ASN A 70 4.29 -7.63 -0.66
CA ASN A 70 4.15 -8.99 -0.12
C ASN A 70 2.79 -9.61 -0.45
N PHE A 71 1.70 -8.85 -0.37
CA PHE A 71 0.37 -9.36 -0.72
C PHE A 71 0.13 -9.50 -2.23
N GLN A 72 0.95 -8.85 -3.06
CA GLN A 72 0.85 -8.90 -4.53
C GLN A 72 1.86 -9.86 -5.17
N SER A 73 2.77 -10.48 -4.40
CA SER A 73 3.75 -11.42 -4.94
C SER A 73 3.09 -12.73 -5.36
N GLN A 74 3.52 -13.30 -6.48
CA GLN A 74 3.05 -14.60 -6.97
C GLN A 74 3.24 -15.73 -5.95
N ASP A 75 4.41 -15.75 -5.29
CA ASP A 75 4.74 -16.69 -4.22
C ASP A 75 4.55 -16.05 -2.84
N MET A 76 3.31 -15.66 -2.53
CA MET A 76 3.00 -14.98 -1.27
C MET A 76 3.30 -15.87 -0.05
N ASP A 77 4.30 -15.47 0.73
CA ASP A 77 4.50 -15.96 2.10
C ASP A 77 3.45 -15.33 3.03
N LEU A 78 2.39 -16.08 3.30
CA LEU A 78 1.29 -15.66 4.19
C LEU A 78 1.78 -15.32 5.60
N LEU A 79 2.74 -16.08 6.14
CA LEU A 79 3.26 -15.82 7.48
C LEU A 79 4.10 -14.55 7.49
N GLY A 80 4.96 -14.40 6.48
CA GLY A 80 5.71 -13.17 6.21
C GLY A 80 4.79 -11.96 6.08
N ALA A 81 3.73 -12.05 5.28
CA ALA A 81 2.76 -10.98 5.06
C ALA A 81 2.05 -10.55 6.35
N VAL A 82 1.61 -11.51 7.17
CA VAL A 82 0.99 -11.24 8.48
C VAL A 82 1.99 -10.57 9.44
N ASN A 83 3.26 -10.96 9.41
CA ASN A 83 4.29 -10.33 10.24
C ASN A 83 4.61 -8.90 9.76
N SER A 84 4.72 -8.68 8.44
CA SER A 84 4.88 -7.34 7.86
C SER A 84 3.70 -6.43 8.21
N LEU A 85 2.47 -6.96 8.22
CA LEU A 85 1.28 -6.23 8.61
C LEU A 85 1.33 -5.77 10.07
N ARG A 86 1.82 -6.61 10.98
CA ARG A 86 2.05 -6.21 12.39
C ARG A 86 3.10 -5.11 12.50
N ALA A 87 4.21 -5.26 11.77
CA ALA A 87 5.26 -4.25 11.74
C ALA A 87 4.72 -2.90 11.25
N VAL A 88 3.95 -2.89 10.16
CA VAL A 88 3.25 -1.71 9.64
C VAL A 88 2.32 -1.11 10.69
N SER A 89 1.48 -1.91 11.34
CA SER A 89 0.56 -1.42 12.39
C SER A 89 1.32 -0.74 13.53
N SER A 90 2.47 -1.30 13.94
CA SER A 90 3.35 -0.67 14.94
C SER A 90 3.98 0.63 14.42
N SER A 91 4.45 0.67 13.18
CA SER A 91 5.00 1.89 12.56
C SER A 91 3.96 3.02 12.48
N PHE A 92 2.71 2.71 12.17
CA PHE A 92 1.62 3.69 12.18
C PHE A 92 1.33 4.24 13.58
N LYS A 93 1.38 3.39 14.62
CA LYS A 93 1.25 3.83 16.02
C LYS A 93 2.39 4.76 16.44
N ILE A 94 3.62 4.49 15.99
CA ILE A 94 4.77 5.39 16.19
C ILE A 94 4.56 6.71 15.45
N LEU A 95 4.03 6.67 14.22
CA LEU A 95 3.76 7.86 13.40
C LEU A 95 2.72 8.79 14.06
N ARG A 96 1.80 8.26 14.88
CA ARG A 96 0.86 9.06 15.67
C ARG A 96 1.54 9.94 16.73
N SER A 97 2.78 9.66 17.12
CA SER A 97 3.49 10.40 18.17
C SER A 97 3.80 11.86 17.79
N ASP A 98 3.95 12.70 18.82
CA ASP A 98 4.29 14.12 18.67
C ASP A 98 5.67 14.32 18.07
N ASP A 99 6.63 13.46 18.41
CA ASP A 99 7.98 13.47 17.85
C ASP A 99 7.97 13.18 16.35
N ALA A 100 7.17 12.20 15.92
CA ALA A 100 7.02 11.88 14.51
C ALA A 100 6.42 13.05 13.71
N PHE A 101 5.45 13.77 14.30
CA PHE A 101 4.90 14.99 13.70
C PHE A 101 5.95 16.10 13.59
N ASN A 102 6.72 16.34 14.65
CA ASN A 102 7.78 17.36 14.63
C ASN A 102 8.86 17.04 13.58
N ASN A 103 9.25 15.77 13.45
CA ASN A 103 10.18 15.32 12.43
C ASN A 103 9.65 15.54 11.01
N LEU A 104 8.36 15.25 10.77
CA LEU A 104 7.70 15.53 9.49
C LEU A 104 7.65 17.02 9.17
N TYR A 105 7.35 17.84 10.18
CA TYR A 105 7.31 19.29 10.02
C TYR A 105 8.70 19.84 9.65
N ASN A 106 9.75 19.40 10.35
CA ASN A 106 11.13 19.81 10.04
C ASN A 106 11.59 19.34 8.65
N GLU A 107 11.23 18.12 8.25
CA GLU A 107 11.47 17.60 6.89
C GLU A 107 10.78 18.49 5.84
N THR A 108 9.58 18.98 6.13
CA THR A 108 8.82 19.86 5.24
C THR A 108 9.47 21.23 5.11
N ILE A 109 9.86 21.85 6.22
CA ILE A 109 10.61 23.12 6.21
C ILE A 109 11.92 22.96 5.43
N THR A 110 12.63 21.85 5.65
CA THR A 110 13.88 21.54 4.91
C THR A 110 13.63 21.38 3.41
N TYR A 111 12.50 20.77 3.01
CA TYR A 111 12.13 20.64 1.61
C TYR A 111 11.78 21.98 0.98
N MET A 112 10.97 22.81 1.66
CA MET A 112 10.60 24.14 1.17
C MET A 112 11.82 25.05 1.03
N ASN A 113 12.75 25.02 1.99
CA ASN A 113 13.98 25.83 1.95
C ASN A 113 14.96 25.44 0.83
N LYS A 114 14.83 24.23 0.26
CA LYS A 114 15.65 23.79 -0.88
C LYS A 114 15.12 24.31 -2.22
N SER A 115 13.84 24.65 -2.27
CA SER A 115 13.21 25.15 -3.47
C SER A 115 13.46 26.66 -3.59
N GLU A 116 13.53 27.15 -4.82
CA GLU A 116 13.71 28.59 -5.10
C GLU A 116 12.40 29.38 -4.92
N PHE A 117 11.28 28.69 -4.73
CA PHE A 117 9.95 29.30 -4.65
C PHE A 117 9.57 29.74 -3.24
N THR A 118 8.72 30.76 -3.16
CA THR A 118 8.13 31.21 -1.90
C THR A 118 6.83 30.47 -1.62
N PHE A 119 6.72 29.93 -0.41
CA PHE A 119 5.55 29.17 0.02
C PHE A 119 4.63 30.05 0.86
N THR A 120 3.33 29.93 0.60
CA THR A 120 2.29 30.56 1.42
C THR A 120 2.17 29.77 2.73
N PRO A 121 2.33 30.42 3.89
CA PRO A 121 2.28 29.73 5.18
C PRO A 121 0.87 29.19 5.48
N LEU A 122 0.79 28.30 6.47
CA LEU A 122 -0.49 27.79 6.96
C LEU A 122 -1.48 28.92 7.30
N PRO A 123 -2.75 28.82 6.86
CA PRO A 123 -3.72 29.89 7.04
C PRO A 123 -4.06 30.05 8.52
N MET A 124 -3.92 31.28 9.03
CA MET A 124 -4.28 31.62 10.40
C MET A 124 -5.80 31.74 10.52
N GLN A 125 -6.43 30.85 11.29
CA GLN A 125 -7.88 30.86 11.41
C GLN A 125 -8.32 32.06 12.27
N ARG A 126 -9.09 32.96 11.69
CA ARG A 126 -9.66 34.09 12.43
C ARG A 126 -10.63 33.57 13.49
N SER A 127 -10.38 33.88 14.75
CA SER A 127 -11.34 33.61 15.82
C SER A 127 -12.55 34.52 15.66
N ARG A 128 -13.74 33.93 15.53
CA ARG A 128 -14.99 34.68 15.55
C ARG A 128 -15.45 34.74 17.01
N LYS A 129 -15.28 35.89 17.65
CA LYS A 129 -15.85 36.12 18.98
C LYS A 129 -17.37 36.12 18.88
N LYS A 130 -18.03 35.20 19.59
CA LYS A 130 -19.47 35.30 19.84
C LYS A 130 -19.69 36.33 20.94
N LYS A 131 -20.86 36.99 20.92
CA LYS A 131 -21.25 37.90 22.01
C LYS A 131 -21.54 37.03 23.24
N LEU A 132 -20.90 37.32 24.37
CA LEU A 132 -21.25 36.73 25.66
C LEU A 132 -22.59 37.30 26.15
N LEU A 133 -23.43 36.46 26.75
CA LEU A 133 -24.60 36.92 27.49
C LEU A 133 -24.20 37.40 28.89
N SER A 134 -25.02 38.29 29.47
CA SER A 134 -24.81 38.76 30.85
C SER A 134 -24.84 37.58 31.83
N GLY A 135 -23.74 37.38 32.57
CA GLY A 135 -23.61 36.31 33.56
C GLY A 135 -22.78 35.11 33.09
N GLU A 136 -22.41 35.03 31.81
CA GLU A 136 -21.44 34.03 31.33
C GLU A 136 -20.00 34.48 31.63
N THR A 137 -19.19 33.56 32.17
CA THR A 137 -17.76 33.77 32.46
C THR A 137 -16.82 33.00 31.53
N THR A 138 -17.37 32.16 30.64
CA THR A 138 -16.60 31.25 29.81
C THR A 138 -16.35 31.83 28.41
N GLU A 139 -15.08 31.89 28.00
CA GLU A 139 -14.68 32.28 26.64
C GLU A 139 -14.53 31.04 25.74
N ASP A 140 -14.99 31.13 24.48
CA ASP A 140 -14.78 30.08 23.47
C ASP A 140 -13.28 29.98 23.11
N HIS A 141 -12.64 28.86 23.43
CA HIS A 141 -11.28 28.58 22.99
C HIS A 141 -11.25 28.20 21.50
N THR A 142 -10.73 29.09 20.66
CA THR A 142 -10.44 28.77 19.25
C THR A 142 -8.97 28.38 19.10
N PHE A 143 -8.67 27.44 18.21
CA PHE A 143 -7.28 27.11 17.85
C PHE A 143 -6.65 28.31 17.15
N ILE A 144 -5.67 28.94 17.79
CA ILE A 144 -4.95 30.09 17.23
C ILE A 144 -3.72 29.64 16.44
N ASP A 145 -3.04 28.57 16.87
CA ASP A 145 -1.83 28.06 16.22
C ASP A 145 -2.15 27.24 14.96
N PRO A 146 -1.75 27.70 13.75
CA PRO A 146 -1.96 26.98 12.50
C PRO A 146 -1.27 25.61 12.47
N LYS A 147 -0.12 25.46 13.14
CA LYS A 147 0.62 24.19 13.18
C LYS A 147 -0.15 23.14 13.98
N LEU A 148 -0.62 23.48 15.17
CA LEU A 148 -1.47 22.61 15.98
C LEU A 148 -2.79 22.27 15.27
N GLN A 149 -3.37 23.23 14.56
CA GLN A 149 -4.58 22.99 13.78
C GLN A 149 -4.34 21.97 12.67
N PHE A 150 -3.24 22.10 11.91
CA PHE A 150 -2.89 21.12 10.89
C PHE A 150 -2.63 19.74 11.49
N LYS A 151 -1.91 19.68 12.63
CA LYS A 151 -1.65 18.44 13.37
C LYS A 151 -2.95 17.71 13.71
N ILE A 152 -3.90 18.40 14.34
CA ILE A 152 -5.13 17.77 14.83
C ILE A 152 -6.09 17.48 13.66
N LYS A 153 -6.39 18.47 12.81
CA LYS A 153 -7.46 18.36 11.80
C LYS A 153 -7.04 17.65 10.52
N THR A 154 -5.75 17.48 10.27
CA THR A 154 -5.28 16.84 9.03
C THR A 154 -4.40 15.65 9.37
N TYR A 155 -3.26 15.87 10.05
CA TYR A 155 -2.29 14.81 10.29
C TYR A 155 -2.85 13.63 11.09
N LEU A 156 -3.34 13.88 12.32
CA LEU A 156 -3.86 12.83 13.18
C LEU A 156 -5.07 12.13 12.57
N ILE A 157 -5.99 12.87 11.96
CA ILE A 157 -7.15 12.30 11.26
C ILE A 157 -6.70 11.35 10.14
N THR A 158 -5.71 11.73 9.33
CA THR A 158 -5.19 10.88 8.25
C THR A 158 -4.52 9.61 8.79
N ILE A 159 -3.67 9.74 9.83
CA ILE A 159 -3.01 8.58 10.45
C ILE A 159 -4.03 7.64 11.08
N ASP A 160 -5.00 8.19 11.80
CA ASP A 160 -6.05 7.40 12.47
C ASP A 160 -6.95 6.69 11.49
N SER A 161 -7.31 7.37 10.39
CA SER A 161 -8.06 6.75 9.29
C SER A 161 -7.27 5.59 8.68
N ALA A 162 -5.96 5.73 8.50
CA ALA A 162 -5.11 4.68 7.97
C ALA A 162 -4.99 3.49 8.94
N ILE A 163 -4.82 3.74 10.24
CA ILE A 163 -4.84 2.70 11.28
C ILE A 163 -6.17 1.95 11.26
N TYR A 164 -7.29 2.69 11.26
CA TYR A 164 -8.62 2.11 11.21
C TYR A 164 -8.81 1.23 9.99
N CYS A 165 -8.45 1.69 8.78
CA CYS A 165 -8.57 0.89 7.57
C CYS A 165 -7.74 -0.41 7.62
N ILE A 166 -6.56 -0.38 8.24
CA ILE A 166 -5.72 -1.58 8.42
C ILE A 166 -6.37 -2.54 9.42
N GLU A 167 -6.80 -2.04 10.57
CA GLU A 167 -7.41 -2.84 11.63
C GLU A 167 -8.75 -3.41 11.21
N ASP A 168 -9.53 -2.67 10.42
CA ASP A 168 -10.81 -3.08 9.85
C ASP A 168 -10.62 -4.19 8.81
N ARG A 169 -9.71 -3.98 7.86
CA ARG A 169 -9.45 -4.98 6.81
C ARG A 169 -8.79 -6.25 7.35
N PHE A 170 -7.90 -6.11 8.33
CA PHE A 170 -7.08 -7.19 8.87
C PHE A 170 -7.25 -7.34 10.38
N HIS A 171 -8.49 -7.55 10.81
CA HIS A 171 -8.82 -7.87 12.19
C HIS A 171 -7.98 -9.03 12.75
N SER A 172 -7.83 -9.10 14.08
CA SER A 172 -7.04 -10.14 14.77
C SER A 172 -7.38 -11.56 14.31
N LYS A 173 -8.68 -11.86 14.17
CA LYS A 173 -9.19 -13.16 13.73
C LYS A 173 -8.79 -13.51 12.30
N SER A 174 -8.79 -12.54 11.38
CA SER A 174 -8.37 -12.80 9.99
C SER A 174 -6.87 -13.01 9.89
N GLN A 175 -6.06 -12.31 10.69
CA GLN A 175 -4.62 -12.55 10.77
C GLN A 175 -4.28 -13.94 11.31
N GLU A 176 -4.99 -14.40 12.34
CA GLU A 176 -4.84 -15.75 12.89
C GLU A 176 -5.27 -16.82 11.88
N LEU A 177 -6.35 -16.58 11.13
CA LEU A 177 -6.75 -17.47 10.05
C LEU A 177 -5.65 -17.59 8.99
N LEU A 178 -5.06 -16.47 8.55
CA LEU A 178 -3.95 -16.47 7.59
C LEU A 178 -2.71 -17.22 8.12
N LYS A 179 -2.40 -17.11 9.42
CA LYS A 179 -1.36 -17.92 10.06
C LYS A 179 -1.68 -19.41 9.99
N ASN A 180 -2.91 -19.81 10.29
CA ASN A 180 -3.32 -21.20 10.21
C ASN A 180 -3.23 -21.75 8.78
N ILE A 181 -3.62 -20.95 7.78
CA ILE A 181 -3.48 -21.32 6.36
C ILE A 181 -1.99 -21.43 5.96
N SER A 182 -1.12 -20.58 6.52
CA SER A 182 0.32 -20.64 6.23
C SER A 182 0.98 -21.96 6.64
N LEU A 183 0.36 -22.74 7.54
CA LEU A 183 0.83 -24.09 7.91
C LEU A 183 0.82 -25.05 6.71
N PHE A 184 -0.06 -24.85 5.73
CA PHE A 184 -0.11 -25.67 4.51
C PHE A 184 0.98 -25.32 3.49
N SER A 185 1.89 -24.39 3.80
CA SER A 185 3.04 -24.11 2.95
C SER A 185 3.98 -25.32 2.84
N VAL A 186 4.59 -25.48 1.67
CA VAL A 186 5.49 -26.61 1.36
C VAL A 186 6.63 -26.73 2.37
N SER A 187 7.19 -25.59 2.80
CA SER A 187 8.29 -25.53 3.75
C SER A 187 7.88 -26.05 5.14
N VAL A 188 6.66 -25.74 5.59
CA VAL A 188 6.14 -26.22 6.87
C VAL A 188 5.75 -27.70 6.77
N LEU A 189 5.12 -28.13 5.68
CA LEU A 189 4.80 -29.54 5.44
C LEU A 189 6.05 -30.45 5.47
N LYS A 190 7.15 -30.02 4.83
CA LYS A 190 8.43 -30.74 4.85
C LYS A 190 9.02 -30.81 6.27
N LYS A 191 8.87 -29.77 7.09
CA LYS A 191 9.30 -29.78 8.50
C LYS A 191 8.45 -30.72 9.36
N THR A 192 7.13 -30.66 9.23
CA THR A 192 6.21 -31.54 9.96
C THR A 192 6.41 -33.02 9.62
N LYS A 193 6.81 -33.32 8.39
CA LYS A 193 7.18 -34.70 7.99
C LYS A 193 8.38 -35.22 8.80
N SER A 194 9.41 -34.39 8.99
CA SER A 194 10.64 -34.78 9.70
C SER A 194 10.42 -34.91 11.20
N ASP A 195 9.64 -34.01 11.81
CA ASP A 195 9.28 -34.08 13.22
C ASP A 195 7.82 -33.61 13.44
N PRO A 196 6.89 -34.52 13.79
CA PRO A 196 5.49 -34.18 14.06
C PRO A 196 5.30 -33.20 15.23
N ASN A 197 6.26 -33.09 16.15
CA ASN A 197 6.18 -32.19 17.31
C ASN A 197 6.49 -30.73 16.95
N THR A 198 6.88 -30.46 15.69
CA THR A 198 7.12 -29.09 15.22
C THR A 198 5.85 -28.28 15.03
N LEU A 199 4.67 -28.92 15.06
CA LEU A 199 3.40 -28.22 14.95
C LEU A 199 3.07 -27.52 16.28
N PRO A 200 2.82 -26.20 16.28
CA PRO A 200 2.40 -25.48 17.47
C PRO A 200 1.11 -26.07 18.09
N ASP A 201 0.98 -25.98 19.41
CA ASP A 201 -0.22 -26.46 20.12
C ASP A 201 -1.46 -25.63 19.79
N ASP A 202 -1.28 -24.36 19.43
CA ASP A 202 -2.34 -23.45 19.00
C ASP A 202 -2.71 -23.59 17.51
N ALA A 203 -2.05 -24.50 16.79
CA ALA A 203 -2.32 -24.74 15.38
C ALA A 203 -3.78 -25.15 15.15
N PHE A 204 -4.37 -24.55 14.13
CA PHE A 204 -5.74 -24.73 13.67
C PHE A 204 -6.84 -24.30 14.65
N ASN A 205 -6.54 -23.73 15.82
CA ASN A 205 -7.57 -23.32 16.79
C ASN A 205 -8.57 -22.34 16.18
N THR A 206 -8.10 -21.18 15.71
CA THR A 206 -8.98 -20.16 15.10
C THR A 206 -9.69 -20.66 13.85
N PHE A 207 -9.06 -21.55 13.09
CA PHE A 207 -9.65 -22.18 11.90
C PHE A 207 -10.81 -23.12 12.29
N CYS A 208 -10.60 -23.97 13.29
CA CYS A 208 -11.63 -24.86 13.82
C CYS A 208 -12.75 -24.08 14.51
N ASP A 209 -12.45 -22.98 15.19
CA ASP A 209 -13.47 -22.13 15.81
C ASP A 209 -14.40 -21.47 14.77
N LEU A 210 -13.85 -21.10 13.60
CA LEU A 210 -14.62 -20.54 12.48
C LEU A 210 -15.49 -21.59 11.78
N TYR A 211 -14.94 -22.79 11.58
CA TYR A 211 -15.57 -23.87 10.81
C TYR A 211 -16.02 -25.03 11.70
N ASN A 212 -16.33 -24.76 12.97
CA ASN A 212 -16.65 -25.76 13.99
C ASN A 212 -17.80 -26.71 13.62
N LYS A 213 -18.69 -26.28 12.70
CA LYS A 213 -19.79 -27.09 12.17
C LYS A 213 -19.32 -28.23 11.26
N PHE A 214 -18.15 -28.11 10.65
CA PHE A 214 -17.66 -29.02 9.61
C PHE A 214 -16.35 -29.70 9.99
N ILE A 215 -15.58 -29.14 10.92
CA ILE A 215 -14.19 -29.54 11.16
C ILE A 215 -13.95 -29.77 12.64
N ASN A 216 -13.46 -30.96 12.97
CA ASN A 216 -12.98 -31.31 14.30
C ASN A 216 -11.47 -31.09 14.39
N HIS A 217 -11.01 -30.37 15.41
CA HIS A 217 -9.60 -30.05 15.63
C HIS A 217 -8.69 -31.28 15.71
N LYS A 218 -9.12 -32.34 16.41
CA LYS A 218 -8.32 -33.55 16.58
C LYS A 218 -8.16 -34.32 15.27
N ASP A 219 -9.23 -34.38 14.49
CA ASP A 219 -9.24 -35.11 13.23
C ASP A 219 -8.43 -34.34 12.17
N LEU A 220 -8.60 -33.01 12.09
CA LEU A 220 -7.80 -32.16 11.22
C LEU A 220 -6.30 -32.28 11.52
N LYS A 221 -5.88 -32.25 12.79
CA LYS A 221 -4.47 -32.38 13.16
C LYS A 221 -3.90 -33.75 12.75
N LYS A 222 -4.68 -34.83 12.90
CA LYS A 222 -4.27 -36.18 12.44
C LYS A 222 -4.15 -36.23 10.92
N GLU A 223 -5.14 -35.75 10.20
CA GLU A 223 -5.17 -35.72 8.73
C GLU A 223 -4.01 -34.89 8.18
N TYR A 224 -3.73 -33.73 8.78
CA TYR A 224 -2.62 -32.88 8.39
C TYR A 224 -1.26 -33.59 8.53
N ILE A 225 -1.02 -34.31 9.63
CA ILE A 225 0.21 -35.09 9.84
C ILE A 225 0.29 -36.27 8.85
N GLN A 226 -0.84 -36.90 8.53
CA GLN A 226 -0.87 -37.96 7.53
C GLN A 226 -0.57 -37.41 6.12
N PHE A 227 -1.17 -36.27 5.78
CA PHE A 227 -0.96 -35.58 4.53
C PHE A 227 0.50 -35.13 4.36
N SER A 228 1.13 -34.59 5.40
CA SER A 228 2.53 -34.15 5.33
C SER A 228 3.50 -35.31 5.03
N LYS A 229 3.23 -36.52 5.53
CA LYS A 229 4.00 -37.73 5.20
C LYS A 229 3.84 -38.13 3.72
N LEU A 230 2.63 -38.04 3.20
CA LEU A 230 2.29 -38.39 1.81
C LEU A 230 2.69 -37.30 0.80
N PHE A 231 2.82 -36.05 1.23
CA PHE A 231 3.06 -34.89 0.37
C PHE A 231 4.26 -35.07 -0.57
N SER A 232 5.35 -35.67 -0.10
CA SER A 232 6.53 -35.92 -0.95
C SER A 232 6.25 -36.87 -2.12
N HIS A 233 5.32 -37.82 -1.97
CA HIS A 233 4.92 -38.72 -3.06
C HIS A 233 4.07 -37.98 -4.09
N PHE A 234 3.21 -37.05 -3.65
CA PHE A 234 2.48 -36.17 -4.56
C PHE A 234 3.40 -35.23 -5.34
N GLU A 235 4.43 -34.67 -4.70
CA GLU A 235 5.43 -33.81 -5.35
C GLU A 235 6.16 -34.57 -6.47
N THR A 236 6.52 -35.84 -6.25
CA THR A 236 7.15 -36.70 -7.28
C THR A 236 6.17 -37.18 -8.35
N ALA A 237 4.95 -37.57 -7.96
CA ALA A 237 3.93 -38.05 -8.89
C ALA A 237 3.40 -36.94 -9.82
N MET A 238 3.29 -35.69 -9.34
CA MET A 238 2.89 -34.57 -10.20
C MET A 238 3.94 -34.29 -11.29
N ILE A 239 5.23 -34.34 -10.95
CA ILE A 239 6.33 -34.21 -11.91
C ILE A 239 6.31 -35.40 -12.90
N GLY A 240 6.00 -36.61 -12.42
CA GLY A 240 5.86 -37.81 -13.26
C GLY A 240 4.60 -37.83 -14.15
N SER A 241 3.54 -37.08 -13.79
CA SER A 241 2.25 -37.13 -14.48
C SER A 241 2.20 -36.43 -15.84
N GLN A 242 3.22 -35.63 -16.18
CA GLN A 242 3.36 -35.01 -17.51
C GLN A 242 3.51 -36.04 -18.65
N TYR A 243 3.70 -37.33 -18.33
CA TYR A 243 3.94 -38.39 -19.32
C TYR A 243 3.04 -39.63 -19.15
N ILE A 244 1.91 -39.54 -18.43
CA ILE A 244 1.07 -40.74 -18.19
C ILE A 244 0.27 -41.13 -19.45
N HIS A 245 0.04 -40.20 -20.38
CA HIS A 245 -0.46 -40.52 -21.71
C HIS A 245 0.51 -39.99 -22.76
N PRO A 246 0.92 -40.81 -23.76
CA PRO A 246 1.49 -40.25 -24.96
C PRO A 246 0.41 -39.34 -25.55
N SER A 247 0.73 -38.07 -25.78
CA SER A 247 0.00 -37.29 -26.77
C SER A 247 0.05 -38.12 -28.05
N SER A 248 -1.04 -38.79 -28.39
CA SER A 248 -1.11 -39.56 -29.63
C SER A 248 -0.85 -38.56 -30.75
N GLY A 249 0.31 -38.71 -31.40
CA GLY A 249 0.53 -38.09 -32.68
C GLY A 249 -0.60 -38.55 -33.60
N ALA A 250 -1.40 -37.59 -34.05
CA ALA A 250 -1.83 -37.60 -35.43
C ALA A 250 -0.68 -36.89 -36.18
N ASN A 251 0.35 -37.66 -36.53
CA ASN A 251 1.18 -37.34 -37.67
C ASN A 251 0.57 -38.08 -38.86
N ASP A 252 0.41 -37.32 -39.93
CA ASP A 252 0.45 -37.66 -41.37
C ASP A 252 -0.41 -36.53 -42.00
N ASP A 253 0.15 -35.52 -42.67
CA ASP A 253 1.14 -35.66 -43.73
C ASP A 253 2.24 -34.58 -43.68
N GLU A 254 3.47 -35.06 -43.84
CA GLU A 254 4.54 -34.28 -44.46
C GLU A 254 4.10 -33.86 -45.87
N GLU A 255 4.25 -32.57 -46.21
CA GLU A 255 5.02 -32.29 -47.41
C GLU A 255 5.55 -30.84 -47.43
N ASN A 256 6.88 -30.83 -47.52
CA ASN A 256 7.73 -29.84 -48.18
C ASN A 256 7.92 -28.44 -47.57
N SER A 257 9.11 -28.35 -47.00
CA SER A 257 10.00 -27.20 -47.02
C SER A 257 9.95 -26.38 -48.31
N SER A 258 9.87 -25.06 -48.13
CA SER A 258 10.74 -24.16 -48.87
C SER A 258 11.07 -22.94 -48.02
N ASN A 259 12.35 -22.83 -47.65
CA ASN A 259 12.99 -21.58 -47.26
C ASN A 259 12.61 -20.45 -48.23
N PHE A 260 12.47 -19.22 -47.73
CA PHE A 260 13.32 -18.05 -48.07
C PHE A 260 12.65 -16.72 -47.65
N VAL A 261 13.34 -16.03 -46.73
CA VAL A 261 13.72 -14.61 -46.79
C VAL A 261 12.68 -13.49 -46.58
N ASN A 262 13.03 -12.63 -45.62
CA ASN A 262 12.62 -11.25 -45.40
C ASN A 262 12.46 -10.42 -46.68
N SER A 263 11.46 -9.55 -46.73
CA SER A 263 11.68 -8.11 -46.99
C SER A 263 10.39 -7.35 -46.80
N ASP A 264 10.55 -6.14 -46.27
CA ASP A 264 9.63 -5.01 -46.32
C ASP A 264 8.99 -4.82 -47.71
N ASP A 265 7.73 -4.41 -47.77
CA ASP A 265 7.38 -3.03 -48.16
C ASP A 265 5.85 -2.78 -48.23
N HIS A 266 5.52 -1.53 -47.94
CA HIS A 266 4.31 -0.76 -48.22
C HIS A 266 3.37 -1.25 -49.33
N GLU A 267 2.04 -1.17 -49.15
CA GLU A 267 1.21 -0.07 -49.68
C GLU A 267 -0.29 -0.21 -49.38
N VAL A 268 -0.96 0.92 -49.55
CA VAL A 268 -2.33 1.34 -49.22
C VAL A 268 -3.41 0.64 -50.08
N ILE A 269 -4.66 0.74 -49.60
CA ILE A 269 -5.93 0.95 -50.35
C ILE A 269 -6.96 -0.19 -50.18
N LYS A 270 -7.94 0.03 -49.30
CA LYS A 270 -9.32 0.38 -49.71
C LYS A 270 -10.09 1.01 -48.54
#